data_AF-A0A349NFJ5-F1
#
_entry.id   AF-A0A349NFJ5-F1
#
_cell.length_a   1.000
_cell.length_b   1.000
_cell.length_c   1.000
_cell.angle_alpha   90.00
_cell.angle_beta   90.00
_cell.angle_gamma   90.00
#
_symmetry.space_group_name_H-M   'P 1'
#
loop_
_entity.id
_entity.type
_entity.pdbx_description
1 polymer ?
#
loop_
_entity_poly.entity_id
_entity_poly.type
_entity_poly.pdbx_seq_one_letter_code
_entity_poly.pdbx_strand_id
1 'polypeptide(L)'
;MKKLFYLSIAAIMIFTLSNCATNHTVTNNTTKETDSIKLLKVKANPQFISIQEGLQMMQDSTYAPKILKKYGYKYKKNYEVYRVESYKEMYYKNCSLPIQTGSGAFMDLPKAMKKGTSSYIAINNKIEIGVYNNQAYENLVGQILSVPGFTLINDGYEQEYSNGTYSIFTYAPNHRIRIQKTL
;
A
#
# COMPACT_ATOMS: atom_id res chain seq x y z
N MET A 1 14.28 2.72 -84.93
CA MET A 1 14.66 1.34 -85.32
C MET A 1 15.75 0.84 -84.40
N LYS A 2 15.66 -0.44 -84.04
CA LYS A 2 16.70 -1.36 -83.51
C LYS A 2 17.16 -1.21 -82.05
N LYS A 3 16.98 -2.37 -81.40
CA LYS A 3 17.37 -2.81 -80.06
C LYS A 3 18.91 -2.83 -79.89
N LEU A 4 19.40 -2.82 -78.66
CA LEU A 4 20.04 -3.99 -78.03
C LEU A 4 20.32 -3.74 -76.54
N PHE A 5 20.09 -4.79 -75.75
CA PHE A 5 20.45 -4.98 -74.33
C PHE A 5 21.96 -4.97 -74.13
N TYR A 6 22.45 -4.62 -72.91
CA TYR A 6 23.37 -5.44 -72.11
C TYR A 6 23.39 -4.99 -70.64
N LEU A 7 23.76 -5.94 -69.78
CA LEU A 7 23.42 -6.14 -68.36
C LEU A 7 24.53 -5.72 -67.38
N SER A 8 24.08 -5.42 -66.16
CA SER A 8 24.80 -5.53 -64.85
C SER A 8 25.89 -4.48 -64.60
N ILE A 9 26.07 -3.89 -63.41
CA ILE A 9 26.18 -4.47 -62.06
C ILE A 9 25.80 -3.40 -61.01
N ALA A 10 25.18 -3.82 -59.91
CA ALA A 10 24.70 -2.99 -58.80
C ALA A 10 25.82 -2.27 -58.03
N ALA A 11 25.54 -1.03 -57.60
CA ALA A 11 26.32 -0.31 -56.59
C ALA A 11 25.36 0.16 -55.48
N ILE A 12 25.43 -0.52 -54.34
CA ILE A 12 24.74 -0.16 -53.09
C ILE A 12 25.62 0.89 -52.40
N MET A 13 25.17 2.14 -52.36
CA MET A 13 25.79 3.18 -51.53
C MET A 13 25.37 2.99 -50.08
N ILE A 14 26.30 2.51 -49.25
CA ILE A 14 26.19 2.46 -47.79
C ILE A 14 26.71 3.80 -47.24
N PHE A 15 25.82 4.62 -46.70
CA PHE A 15 26.21 5.79 -45.90
C PHE A 15 26.61 5.33 -44.49
N THR A 16 27.87 5.60 -44.14
CA THR A 16 28.45 5.36 -42.83
C THR A 16 27.98 6.42 -41.82
N LEU A 17 27.45 5.99 -40.68
CA LEU A 17 27.33 6.82 -39.49
C LEU A 17 27.99 6.12 -38.30
N SER A 18 29.19 6.63 -37.98
CA SER A 18 29.78 6.84 -36.65
C SER A 18 29.47 5.81 -35.55
N ASN A 19 30.33 4.80 -35.46
CA ASN A 19 30.45 3.95 -34.27
C ASN A 19 31.32 4.67 -33.23
N CYS A 20 30.71 5.31 -32.23
CA CYS A 20 31.41 5.79 -31.03
C CYS A 20 31.51 4.59 -30.08
N ALA A 21 32.64 3.88 -30.14
CA ALA A 21 32.91 2.74 -29.30
C ALA A 21 33.34 3.21 -27.90
N THR A 22 32.42 3.13 -26.93
CA THR A 22 32.75 3.22 -25.50
C THR A 22 33.00 1.80 -25.00
N ASN A 23 34.28 1.46 -24.77
CA ASN A 23 34.66 0.19 -24.14
C ASN A 23 34.24 0.22 -22.66
N HIS A 24 33.15 -0.47 -22.31
CA HIS A 24 32.90 -0.85 -20.92
C HIS A 24 33.54 -2.21 -20.67
N THR A 25 34.63 -2.20 -19.92
CA THR A 25 35.27 -3.38 -19.35
C THR A 25 34.28 -4.10 -18.44
N VAL A 26 33.90 -5.32 -18.83
CA VAL A 26 33.13 -6.24 -18.00
C VAL A 26 34.06 -6.82 -16.94
N THR A 27 33.90 -6.37 -15.69
CA THR A 27 34.48 -7.06 -14.53
C THR A 27 33.43 -8.01 -13.97
N ASN A 28 33.54 -9.29 -14.32
CA ASN A 28 32.83 -10.37 -13.63
C ASN A 28 33.44 -10.55 -12.24
N ASN A 29 32.85 -9.91 -11.23
CA ASN A 29 33.07 -10.29 -9.85
C ASN A 29 31.81 -10.97 -9.31
N THR A 30 31.88 -12.30 -9.31
CA THR A 30 31.03 -13.18 -8.52
C THR A 30 31.31 -12.95 -7.04
N THR A 31 30.42 -12.20 -6.40
CA THR A 31 29.99 -12.49 -5.02
C THR A 31 28.61 -11.86 -4.86
N LYS A 32 27.57 -12.71 -4.84
CA LYS A 32 26.30 -12.34 -4.22
C LYS A 32 26.61 -12.15 -2.74
N GLU A 33 27.00 -10.93 -2.39
CA GLU A 33 26.82 -10.43 -1.04
C GLU A 33 25.31 -10.39 -0.85
N THR A 34 24.78 -11.36 -0.11
CA THR A 34 23.43 -11.26 0.44
C THR A 34 23.47 -10.06 1.36
N ASP A 35 23.18 -8.91 0.76
CA ASP A 35 23.00 -7.65 1.47
C ASP A 35 21.86 -7.94 2.43
N SER A 36 22.23 -8.28 3.66
CA SER A 36 21.29 -8.54 4.73
C SER A 36 20.72 -7.17 5.02
N ILE A 37 19.63 -6.83 4.32
CA ILE A 37 18.89 -5.58 4.51
C ILE A 37 18.68 -5.49 6.00
N LYS A 38 19.48 -4.63 6.63
CA LYS A 38 19.36 -4.32 8.04
C LYS A 38 18.01 -3.66 8.13
N LEU A 39 17.01 -4.47 8.47
CA LEU A 39 15.61 -4.06 8.54
C LEU A 39 15.55 -2.90 9.53
N LEU A 40 15.55 -1.68 9.00
CA LEU A 40 15.50 -0.48 9.81
C LEU A 40 14.13 -0.52 10.49
N LYS A 41 14.12 -0.94 11.75
CA LYS A 41 12.91 -1.03 12.55
C LYS A 41 12.25 0.34 12.57
N VAL A 42 11.18 0.49 11.80
CA VAL A 42 10.45 1.76 11.69
C VAL A 42 9.79 2.03 13.02
N LYS A 43 10.15 3.16 13.65
CA LYS A 43 9.51 3.58 14.90
C LYS A 43 8.05 3.93 14.60
N ALA A 44 7.12 3.25 15.28
CA ALA A 44 5.69 3.51 15.14
C ALA A 44 5.36 4.95 15.58
N ASN A 45 4.53 5.63 14.80
CA ASN A 45 4.05 6.97 15.14
C ASN A 45 3.07 6.90 16.32
N PRO A 46 3.33 7.59 17.45
CA PRO A 46 2.49 7.51 18.65
C PRO A 46 1.08 8.10 18.48
N GLN A 47 0.78 8.78 17.37
CA GLN A 47 -0.53 9.36 17.09
C GLN A 47 -1.52 8.37 16.45
N PHE A 48 -1.04 7.27 15.90
CA PHE A 48 -1.83 6.29 15.15
C PHE A 48 -1.63 4.90 15.73
N ILE A 49 -2.57 4.00 15.45
CA ILE A 49 -2.38 2.60 15.80
C ILE A 49 -1.21 2.03 15.01
N SER A 50 -0.46 1.11 15.60
CA SER A 50 0.60 0.39 14.89
C SER A 50 0.03 -0.81 14.10
N ILE A 51 0.80 -1.30 13.12
CA ILE A 51 0.45 -2.54 12.39
C ILE A 51 0.36 -3.73 13.36
N GLN A 52 1.26 -3.81 14.34
CA GLN A 52 1.25 -4.87 15.34
C GLN A 52 -0.01 -4.83 16.22
N GLU A 53 -0.45 -3.64 16.65
CA GLU A 53 -1.73 -3.48 17.36
C GLU A 53 -2.92 -3.85 16.47
N GLY A 54 -2.89 -3.51 15.18
CA GLY A 54 -3.89 -3.94 14.20
C GLY A 54 -3.97 -5.47 14.06
N LEU A 55 -2.82 -6.15 13.98
CA LEU A 55 -2.75 -7.62 13.96
C LEU A 55 -3.29 -8.24 15.24
N GLN A 56 -2.98 -7.65 16.41
CA GLN A 56 -3.52 -8.10 17.69
C GLN A 56 -5.05 -8.00 17.72
N MET A 57 -5.61 -6.91 17.20
CA MET A 57 -7.06 -6.76 17.05
C MET A 57 -7.67 -7.75 16.04
N MET A 58 -6.92 -8.12 14.99
CA MET A 58 -7.37 -9.10 14.00
C MET A 58 -7.40 -10.52 14.58
N GLN A 59 -6.44 -10.83 15.45
CA GLN A 59 -6.37 -12.10 16.17
C GLN A 59 -7.50 -12.22 17.20
N ASP A 60 -7.76 -11.16 17.96
CA ASP A 60 -8.83 -11.09 18.94
C ASP A 60 -9.42 -9.67 19.00
N SER A 61 -10.67 -9.55 18.53
CA SER A 61 -11.40 -8.29 18.47
C SER A 61 -11.62 -7.63 19.85
N THR A 62 -11.55 -8.39 20.95
CA THR A 62 -11.74 -7.85 22.30
C THR A 62 -10.66 -6.84 22.70
N TYR A 63 -9.50 -6.84 22.02
CA TYR A 63 -8.45 -5.84 22.23
C TYR A 63 -8.79 -4.47 21.65
N ALA A 64 -9.69 -4.38 20.67
CA ALA A 64 -9.96 -3.14 19.95
C ALA A 64 -10.37 -1.96 20.87
N PRO A 65 -11.34 -2.10 21.79
CA PRO A 65 -11.73 -1.00 22.68
C PRO A 65 -10.56 -0.49 23.53
N LYS A 66 -9.71 -1.39 24.06
CA LYS A 66 -8.57 -1.02 24.91
C LYS A 66 -7.49 -0.30 24.12
N ILE A 67 -7.11 -0.85 22.95
CA ILE A 67 -6.09 -0.28 22.07
C ILE A 67 -6.53 1.09 21.57
N LEU A 68 -7.75 1.20 21.05
CA LEU A 68 -8.21 2.43 20.39
C LEU A 68 -8.49 3.57 21.37
N LYS A 69 -8.87 3.24 22.62
CA LYS A 69 -9.02 4.23 23.70
C LYS A 69 -7.69 4.93 24.03
N LYS A 70 -6.55 4.21 24.01
CA LYS A 70 -5.21 4.79 24.22
C LYS A 70 -4.91 5.95 23.27
N TYR A 71 -5.43 5.89 22.04
CA TYR A 71 -5.19 6.90 21.00
C TYR A 71 -6.28 7.99 20.94
N GLY A 72 -7.34 7.88 21.75
CA GLY A 72 -8.44 8.85 21.79
C GLY A 72 -9.45 8.70 20.65
N TYR A 73 -9.63 7.49 20.12
CA TYR A 73 -10.67 7.24 19.11
C TYR A 73 -12.07 7.27 19.73
N LYS A 74 -13.02 7.85 19.00
CA LYS A 74 -14.46 7.75 19.27
C LYS A 74 -15.03 6.53 18.58
N TYR A 75 -16.09 5.94 19.16
CA TYR A 75 -16.71 4.71 18.67
C TYR A 75 -18.09 4.97 18.04
N LYS A 76 -18.39 4.26 16.95
CA LYS A 76 -19.70 4.18 16.32
C LYS A 76 -19.98 2.73 15.90
N LYS A 77 -21.03 2.16 16.46
CA LYS A 77 -21.53 0.82 16.10
C LYS A 77 -22.33 0.86 14.79
N ASN A 78 -22.30 -0.23 14.03
CA ASN A 78 -23.06 -0.45 12.80
C ASN A 78 -22.90 0.70 11.80
N TYR A 79 -21.66 0.90 11.35
CA TYR A 79 -21.34 1.97 10.42
C TYR A 79 -21.49 1.48 8.99
N GLU A 80 -22.55 1.92 8.32
CA GLU A 80 -22.81 1.61 6.92
C GLU A 80 -22.44 2.80 6.05
N VAL A 81 -21.64 2.56 5.00
CA VAL A 81 -21.36 3.53 3.94
C VAL A 81 -22.27 3.21 2.76
N TYR A 82 -23.07 4.20 2.36
CA TYR A 82 -24.13 4.06 1.37
C TYR A 82 -23.61 3.43 0.06
N ARG A 83 -24.14 2.26 -0.30
CA ARG A 83 -23.78 1.48 -1.51
C ARG A 83 -22.32 1.06 -1.62
N VAL A 84 -21.56 1.11 -0.53
CA VAL A 84 -20.14 0.71 -0.51
C VAL A 84 -19.93 -0.50 0.37
N GLU A 85 -20.06 -0.35 1.68
CA GLU A 85 -19.73 -1.40 2.64
C GLU A 85 -20.34 -1.13 4.02
N SER A 86 -20.59 -2.20 4.77
CA SER A 86 -21.03 -2.14 6.17
C SER A 86 -19.95 -2.66 7.11
N TYR A 87 -19.68 -1.89 8.15
CA TYR A 87 -18.73 -2.22 9.21
C TYR A 87 -19.47 -2.46 10.52
N LYS A 88 -19.06 -3.51 11.24
CA LYS A 88 -19.61 -3.79 12.58
C LYS A 88 -19.30 -2.64 13.51
N GLU A 89 -18.08 -2.10 13.40
CA GLU A 89 -17.58 -1.04 14.26
C GLU A 89 -16.75 -0.05 13.45
N MET A 90 -16.95 1.23 13.72
CA MET A 90 -16.14 2.32 13.21
C MET A 90 -15.58 3.12 14.36
N TYR A 91 -14.26 3.24 14.39
CA TYR A 91 -13.55 4.09 15.31
C TYR A 91 -12.97 5.26 14.53
N TYR A 92 -13.09 6.48 15.05
CA TYR A 92 -12.57 7.66 14.36
C TYR A 92 -11.92 8.67 15.32
N LYS A 93 -10.83 9.29 14.89
CA LYS A 93 -10.04 10.26 15.65
C LYS A 93 -9.86 11.52 14.83
N ASN A 94 -10.16 12.67 15.43
CA ASN A 94 -10.13 13.98 14.77
C ASN A 94 -10.91 14.04 13.44
N CYS A 95 -11.97 13.25 13.31
CA CYS A 95 -12.86 13.24 12.16
C CYS A 95 -14.27 13.68 12.54
N SER A 96 -15.00 14.18 11.56
CA SER A 96 -16.46 14.32 11.59
C SER A 96 -17.10 13.11 10.91
N LEU A 97 -18.30 12.72 11.33
CA LEU A 97 -19.07 11.74 10.59
C LEU A 97 -19.85 12.45 9.48
N PRO A 98 -19.93 11.88 8.27
CA PRO A 98 -20.72 12.46 7.18
C PRO A 98 -22.21 12.53 7.50
N ILE A 99 -22.95 13.21 6.63
CA ILE A 99 -24.42 13.21 6.66
C ILE A 99 -24.91 11.78 6.42
N GLN A 100 -26.00 11.41 7.10
CA GLN A 100 -26.70 10.15 6.86
C GLN A 100 -27.80 10.34 5.82
N THR A 101 -28.00 9.32 4.99
CA THR A 101 -29.16 9.18 4.12
C THR A 101 -30.43 8.94 4.93
N GLY A 102 -31.59 8.99 4.27
CA GLY A 102 -32.87 8.65 4.90
C GLY A 102 -32.94 7.21 5.43
N SER A 103 -32.11 6.29 4.93
CA SER A 103 -32.00 4.91 5.45
C SER A 103 -31.04 4.78 6.64
N GLY A 104 -30.38 5.85 7.06
CA GLY A 104 -29.41 5.85 8.17
C GLY A 104 -27.98 5.50 7.76
N ALA A 105 -27.72 5.09 6.51
CA ALA A 105 -26.36 4.89 6.00
C ALA A 105 -25.63 6.22 5.85
N PHE A 106 -24.35 6.28 6.20
CA PHE A 106 -23.49 7.44 5.99
C PHE A 106 -23.14 7.60 4.52
N MET A 107 -23.08 8.85 4.05
CA MET A 107 -22.73 9.14 2.65
C MET A 107 -21.29 8.74 2.27
N ASP A 108 -20.40 8.59 3.25
CA ASP A 108 -18.98 8.31 3.06
C ASP A 108 -18.37 7.76 4.36
N LEU A 109 -17.07 7.49 4.36
CA LEU A 109 -16.22 7.28 5.53
C LEU A 109 -16.07 8.58 6.35
N PRO A 110 -15.56 8.51 7.61
CA PRO A 110 -15.27 9.71 8.40
C PRO A 110 -14.48 10.77 7.63
N LYS A 111 -14.71 12.06 7.88
CA LYS A 111 -14.02 13.15 7.19
C LYS A 111 -13.00 13.81 8.11
N ALA A 112 -11.77 13.99 7.63
CA ALA A 112 -10.71 14.61 8.40
C ALA A 112 -11.07 16.04 8.84
N MET A 113 -10.86 16.34 10.13
CA MET A 113 -11.04 17.68 10.70
C MET A 113 -9.73 18.30 11.18
N LYS A 114 -8.68 17.50 11.35
CA LYS A 114 -7.35 17.97 11.80
C LYS A 114 -6.24 17.39 10.94
N LYS A 115 -5.47 18.26 10.30
CA LYS A 115 -4.31 17.87 9.48
C LYS A 115 -3.32 17.03 10.30
N GLY A 116 -2.76 16.00 9.67
CA GLY A 116 -1.67 15.18 10.23
C GLY A 116 -2.04 14.20 11.34
N THR A 117 -3.26 14.21 11.88
CA THR A 117 -3.67 13.34 13.00
C THR A 117 -5.08 12.77 12.87
N SER A 118 -5.81 13.10 11.80
CA SER A 118 -7.10 12.47 11.50
C SER A 118 -6.90 11.06 11.00
N SER A 119 -7.75 10.14 11.46
CA SER A 119 -7.74 8.72 11.07
C SER A 119 -9.02 8.01 11.47
N TYR A 120 -9.29 6.87 10.84
CA TYR A 120 -10.35 5.95 11.25
C TYR A 120 -9.87 4.50 11.20
N ILE A 121 -10.51 3.65 12.01
CA ILE A 121 -10.37 2.21 12.01
C ILE A 121 -11.75 1.59 11.81
N ALA A 122 -11.94 0.89 10.69
CA ALA A 122 -13.18 0.17 10.40
C ALA A 122 -12.97 -1.33 10.65
N ILE A 123 -13.88 -1.96 11.37
CA ILE A 123 -13.75 -3.36 11.81
C ILE A 123 -14.95 -4.19 11.32
N ASN A 124 -14.64 -5.30 10.66
CA ASN A 124 -15.57 -6.38 10.34
C ASN A 124 -14.84 -7.75 10.42
N ASN A 125 -14.83 -8.55 9.36
CA ASN A 125 -13.93 -9.70 9.17
C ASN A 125 -12.50 -9.29 8.74
N LYS A 126 -12.26 -7.99 8.66
CA LYS A 126 -11.01 -7.31 8.33
C LYS A 126 -10.90 -6.06 9.19
N ILE A 127 -9.69 -5.53 9.30
CA ILE A 127 -9.40 -4.24 9.93
C ILE A 127 -8.89 -3.30 8.86
N GLU A 128 -9.59 -2.20 8.63
CA GLU A 128 -9.18 -1.14 7.72
C GLU A 128 -8.71 0.08 8.53
N ILE A 129 -7.49 0.54 8.25
CA ILE A 129 -6.85 1.69 8.86
C ILE A 129 -6.76 2.77 7.78
N GLY A 130 -7.54 3.85 7.93
CA GLY A 130 -7.44 5.02 7.08
C GLY A 130 -6.76 6.18 7.77
N VAL A 131 -5.76 6.77 7.13
CA VAL A 131 -5.07 7.98 7.61
C VAL A 131 -5.15 9.09 6.57
N TYR A 132 -5.25 10.35 6.99
CA TYR A 132 -5.44 11.47 6.05
C TYR A 132 -4.16 12.27 5.80
N ASN A 133 -3.00 11.60 5.83
CA ASN A 133 -1.72 12.21 5.47
C ASN A 133 -0.69 11.14 5.07
N ASN A 134 0.17 11.50 4.12
CA ASN A 134 1.17 10.60 3.55
C ASN A 134 2.19 10.10 4.58
N GLN A 135 2.66 10.97 5.48
CA GLN A 135 3.67 10.59 6.48
C GLN A 135 3.20 9.45 7.40
N ALA A 136 1.93 9.49 7.83
CA ALA A 136 1.33 8.43 8.63
C ALA A 136 1.18 7.13 7.81
N TYR A 137 0.79 7.25 6.55
CA TYR A 137 0.64 6.11 5.64
C TYR A 137 1.97 5.39 5.44
N GLU A 138 3.01 6.11 5.03
CA GLU A 138 4.36 5.55 4.84
C GLU A 138 4.93 4.96 6.13
N ASN A 139 4.63 5.57 7.29
CA ASN A 139 5.01 5.00 8.58
C ASN A 139 4.31 3.65 8.87
N LEU A 140 3.06 3.48 8.45
CA LEU A 140 2.34 2.20 8.56
C LEU A 140 2.90 1.18 7.57
N VAL A 141 3.16 1.55 6.32
CA VAL A 141 3.77 0.67 5.31
C VAL A 141 5.13 0.18 5.78
N GLY A 142 6.00 1.08 6.27
CA GLY A 142 7.31 0.72 6.80
C GLY A 142 7.27 -0.19 8.04
N GLN A 143 6.19 -0.13 8.82
CA GLN A 143 5.99 -1.06 9.94
C GLN A 143 5.69 -2.49 9.47
N ILE A 144 5.04 -2.70 8.32
CA ILE A 144 4.69 -4.04 7.81
C ILE A 144 5.94 -4.90 7.68
N LEU A 145 6.97 -4.37 7.03
CA LEU A 145 8.25 -5.07 6.86
C LEU A 145 8.98 -5.28 8.19
N SER A 146 8.72 -4.45 9.20
CA SER A 146 9.26 -4.61 10.55
C SER A 146 8.57 -5.72 11.35
N VAL A 147 7.43 -6.27 10.88
CA VAL A 147 6.75 -7.41 11.51
C VAL A 147 7.32 -8.71 10.94
N PRO A 148 7.80 -9.64 11.79
CA PRO A 148 8.38 -10.89 11.31
C PRO A 148 7.45 -11.71 10.41
N GLY A 149 8.01 -12.23 9.32
CA GLY A 149 7.36 -13.16 8.41
C GLY A 149 6.54 -12.52 7.29
N PHE A 150 6.29 -11.22 7.30
CA PHE A 150 5.63 -10.56 6.18
C PHE A 150 6.58 -10.38 4.99
N THR A 151 6.11 -10.80 3.81
CA THR A 151 6.81 -10.64 2.53
C THR A 151 5.85 -10.08 1.49
N LEU A 152 6.36 -9.32 0.53
CA LEU A 152 5.56 -8.80 -0.58
C LEU A 152 5.20 -9.95 -1.52
N ILE A 153 3.90 -10.19 -1.71
CA ILE A 153 3.36 -11.26 -2.56
C ILE A 153 2.86 -10.70 -3.89
N ASN A 154 2.30 -9.49 -3.88
CA ASN A 154 1.81 -8.80 -5.07
C ASN A 154 2.18 -7.31 -5.01
N ASP A 155 2.84 -6.83 -6.06
CA ASP A 155 3.22 -5.43 -6.23
C ASP A 155 2.29 -4.74 -7.26
N GLY A 156 0.99 -4.80 -6.98
CA GLY A 156 -0.05 -4.26 -7.84
C GLY A 156 -0.51 -2.86 -7.43
N TYR A 157 -1.66 -2.45 -7.97
CA TYR A 157 -2.33 -1.20 -7.60
C TYR A 157 -2.66 -1.12 -6.09
N GLU A 158 -3.01 -2.26 -5.51
CA GLU A 158 -3.01 -2.51 -4.08
C GLU A 158 -1.89 -3.53 -3.83
N GLN A 159 -0.88 -3.17 -3.03
CA GLN A 159 0.20 -4.12 -2.71
C GLN A 159 -0.28 -5.08 -1.63
N GLU A 160 0.17 -6.32 -1.69
CA GLU A 160 -0.17 -7.35 -0.72
C GLU A 160 1.08 -7.89 -0.05
N TYR A 161 1.11 -7.82 1.28
CA TYR A 161 2.12 -8.45 2.11
C TYR A 161 1.49 -9.59 2.90
N SER A 162 2.12 -10.76 2.92
CA SER A 162 1.59 -11.92 3.65
C SER A 162 2.67 -12.60 4.48
N ASN A 163 2.26 -13.15 5.62
CA ASN A 163 3.05 -14.09 6.43
C ASN A 163 2.46 -15.51 6.44
N GLY A 164 1.55 -15.80 5.50
CA GLY A 164 0.82 -17.07 5.40
C GLY A 164 -0.38 -17.20 6.34
N THR A 165 -0.44 -16.44 7.44
CA THR A 165 -1.62 -16.42 8.35
C THR A 165 -2.49 -15.18 8.13
N TYR A 166 -1.86 -14.03 7.95
CA TYR A 166 -2.51 -12.76 7.70
C TYR A 166 -1.94 -12.13 6.43
N SER A 167 -2.82 -11.40 5.74
CA SER A 167 -2.48 -10.57 4.60
C SER A 167 -2.76 -9.11 4.94
N ILE A 168 -1.81 -8.24 4.61
CA ILE A 168 -1.88 -6.80 4.78
C ILE A 168 -1.81 -6.16 3.41
N PHE A 169 -2.88 -5.47 3.05
CA PHE A 169 -3.00 -4.75 1.80
C PHE A 169 -2.73 -3.27 2.01
N THR A 170 -1.99 -2.65 1.09
CA THR A 170 -1.68 -1.22 1.11
C THR A 170 -2.27 -0.54 -0.12
N TYR A 171 -2.98 0.54 0.11
CA TYR A 171 -3.65 1.31 -0.94
C TYR A 171 -3.30 2.78 -0.84
N ALA A 172 -2.28 3.18 -1.61
CA ALA A 172 -1.69 4.51 -1.55
C ALA A 172 -2.65 5.66 -1.91
N PRO A 173 -3.47 5.59 -2.99
CA PRO A 173 -4.32 6.71 -3.39
C PRO A 173 -5.25 7.24 -2.30
N ASN A 174 -5.77 6.36 -1.43
CA ASN A 174 -6.61 6.77 -0.29
C ASN A 174 -5.92 6.58 1.06
N HIS A 175 -4.61 6.30 1.09
CA HIS A 175 -3.83 6.10 2.31
C HIS A 175 -4.47 5.07 3.27
N ARG A 176 -4.81 3.89 2.73
CA ARG A 176 -5.49 2.83 3.50
C ARG A 176 -4.62 1.60 3.65
N ILE A 177 -4.72 0.98 4.81
CA ILE A 177 -4.14 -0.33 5.11
C ILE A 177 -5.27 -1.26 5.51
N ARG A 178 -5.33 -2.46 4.93
CA ARG A 178 -6.32 -3.49 5.29
C ARG A 178 -5.61 -4.74 5.79
N ILE A 179 -5.95 -5.19 6.99
CA ILE A 179 -5.45 -6.42 7.60
C ILE A 179 -6.58 -7.45 7.61
N GLN A 180 -6.31 -8.65 7.11
CA GLN A 180 -7.27 -9.76 7.12
C GLN A 180 -6.55 -11.10 7.25
N LYS A 181 -7.28 -12.17 7.57
CA LYS A 181 -6.74 -13.54 7.50
C LYS A 181 -6.47 -13.91 6.04
N THR A 182 -5.35 -14.59 5.80
CA THR A 182 -5.06 -15.22 4.51
C THR A 182 -6.07 -16.36 4.29
N LEU A 183 -6.57 -16.49 3.05
CA LEU A 183 -7.52 -17.53 2.66
C LEU A 183 -6.84 -18.89 2.52
#